data_AF-A0A953BK20-F1
#
_entry.id   AF-A0A953BK20-F1
#
_cell.length_a   1.000
_cell.length_b   1.000
_cell.length_c   1.000
_cell.angle_alpha   90.00
_cell.angle_beta   90.00
_cell.angle_gamma   90.00
#
_symmetry.space_group_name_H-M   'P 1'
#
loop_
_entity.id
_entity.type
_entity.pdbx_description
1 polymer ?
#
loop_
_entity_poly.entity_id
_entity_poly.type
_entity_poly.pdbx_seq_one_letter_code
_entity_poly.pdbx_strand_id
1 'polypeptide(L)'
;MNEQDFQKKLGELMAQIGELPETDRAPLEAMAGEAQTRHDKMRQTIGDLQESLDYLRLSVKYLVFDLEATRRENDYLRSLLEKRNSESEGSD
;
A
#
# COMPACT_ATOMS: atom_id res chain seq x y z
N MET A 1 -13.19 10.70 7.03
CA MET A 1 -13.29 12.15 6.78
C MET A 1 -12.48 12.41 5.53
N ASN A 2 -13.08 12.99 4.48
CA ASN A 2 -12.32 13.27 3.27
C ASN A 2 -11.47 14.55 3.48
N GLU A 3 -10.49 14.79 2.60
CA GLU A 3 -9.61 15.96 2.69
C GLU A 3 -10.38 17.28 2.68
N GLN A 4 -11.41 17.38 1.84
CA GLN A 4 -12.24 18.59 1.73
C GLN A 4 -12.96 18.91 3.04
N ASP A 5 -13.48 17.89 3.74
CA ASP A 5 -14.15 18.04 5.02
C ASP A 5 -13.16 18.53 6.08
N PHE A 6 -11.92 18.03 6.06
CA PHE A 6 -10.88 18.43 7.00
C PHE A 6 -10.48 19.88 6.79
N GLN A 7 -10.17 20.26 5.56
CA GLN A 7 -9.81 21.64 5.20
C GLN A 7 -10.94 22.61 5.52
N LYS A 8 -12.20 22.23 5.25
CA LYS A 8 -13.37 23.05 5.58
C LYS A 8 -13.48 23.29 7.08
N LYS A 9 -13.41 22.24 7.90
CA LYS A 9 -13.51 22.39 9.36
C LYS A 9 -12.32 23.13 9.96
N LEU A 10 -11.11 22.95 9.41
CA LEU A 10 -9.93 23.68 9.83
C LEU A 10 -10.05 25.17 9.51
N GLY A 11 -10.57 25.51 8.33
CA GLY A 11 -10.86 26.90 7.95
C GLY A 11 -11.92 27.55 8.85
N GLU A 12 -13.01 26.82 9.17
CA GLU A 12 -14.02 27.27 10.12
C GLU A 12 -13.45 27.51 11.52
N LEU A 13 -12.58 26.60 12.00
CA LEU A 13 -11.89 26.75 13.29
C LEU A 13 -10.95 27.95 13.31
N MET A 14 -10.16 28.15 12.25
CA MET A 14 -9.27 29.31 12.12
C MET A 14 -10.03 30.63 12.10
N ALA A 15 -11.20 30.68 11.43
CA ALA A 15 -12.06 31.86 11.42
C ALA A 15 -12.59 32.18 12.83
N GLN A 16 -13.03 31.17 13.59
CA GLN A 16 -13.52 31.32 14.96
C GLN A 16 -12.41 31.76 15.93
N ILE A 17 -11.21 31.21 15.80
CA ILE A 17 -10.04 31.66 16.58
C ILE A 17 -9.76 33.14 16.30
N GLY A 18 -10.03 33.59 15.08
CA GLY A 18 -9.81 34.97 14.68
C GLY A 18 -10.74 36.02 15.31
N GLU A 19 -11.86 35.60 15.89
CA GLU A 19 -12.82 36.45 16.59
C GLU A 19 -12.50 36.60 18.09
N LEU A 20 -11.54 35.84 18.62
CA LEU A 20 -11.14 35.86 20.03
C LEU A 20 -10.17 37.03 20.34
N PRO A 21 -10.12 37.49 21.61
CA PRO A 21 -9.13 38.47 22.07
C PRO A 21 -7.69 38.00 21.80
N GLU A 22 -6.78 38.92 21.46
CA GLU A 22 -5.40 38.59 21.05
C GLU A 22 -4.62 37.72 22.05
N THR A 23 -4.93 37.82 23.34
CA THR A 23 -4.29 37.06 24.41
C THR A 23 -4.50 35.54 24.30
N ASP A 24 -5.66 35.11 23.80
CA ASP A 24 -6.03 33.68 23.70
C ASP A 24 -5.80 33.12 22.28
N ARG A 25 -5.53 33.99 21.31
CA ARG A 25 -5.43 33.66 19.88
C ARG A 25 -4.15 32.89 19.54
N ALA A 26 -2.99 33.38 20.01
CA ALA A 26 -1.68 32.81 19.69
C ALA A 26 -1.53 31.31 20.02
N PRO A 27 -1.91 30.81 21.22
CA PRO A 27 -1.80 29.38 21.53
C PRO A 27 -2.75 28.51 20.70
N LEU A 28 -3.95 29.00 20.37
CA LEU A 28 -4.91 28.26 19.56
C LEU A 28 -4.49 28.16 18.09
N GLU A 29 -3.95 29.24 17.52
CA GLU A 29 -3.39 29.22 16.17
C GLU A 29 -2.20 28.25 16.07
N ALA A 30 -1.33 28.21 17.09
CA ALA A 30 -0.23 27.25 17.15
C ALA A 30 -0.74 25.80 17.17
N MET A 31 -1.73 25.48 18.02
CA MET A 31 -2.31 24.13 18.07
C MET A 31 -3.00 23.73 16.76
N ALA A 32 -3.69 24.67 16.10
CA ALA A 32 -4.32 24.41 14.80
C ALA A 32 -3.27 24.13 13.71
N GLY A 33 -2.17 24.88 13.68
CA GLY A 33 -1.06 24.66 12.76
C GLY A 33 -0.33 23.33 13.00
N GLU A 34 -0.15 22.94 14.26
CA GLU A 34 0.40 21.62 14.61
C GLU A 34 -0.53 20.48 14.17
N ALA A 35 -1.84 20.63 14.38
CA ALA A 35 -2.83 19.65 13.96
C ALA A 35 -2.84 19.46 12.44
N GLN A 36 -2.75 20.55 11.68
CA GLN A 36 -2.63 20.52 10.22
C GLN A 36 -1.35 19.80 9.79
N THR A 37 -0.20 20.18 10.35
CA THR A 37 1.10 19.55 10.04
C THR A 37 1.10 18.05 10.32
N ARG A 38 0.48 17.64 11.44
CA ARG A 38 0.36 16.22 11.80
C ARG A 38 -0.56 15.47 10.84
N HIS A 39 -1.66 16.11 10.42
CA HIS A 39 -2.57 15.54 9.43
C HIS A 39 -1.87 15.32 8.09
N ASP A 40 -1.10 16.30 7.61
CA ASP A 40 -0.37 16.21 6.35
C ASP A 40 0.69 15.09 6.37
N LYS A 41 1.44 14.98 7.48
CA LYS A 41 2.40 13.87 7.68
C LYS A 41 1.70 12.51 7.67
N MET A 42 0.59 12.38 8.37
CA MET A 42 -0.20 11.14 8.40
C MET A 42 -0.65 10.76 6.99
N ARG A 43 -1.15 11.74 6.23
CA ARG A 43 -1.60 11.53 4.85
C ARG A 43 -0.46 11.05 3.95
N GLN A 44 0.72 11.66 4.05
CA GLN A 44 1.90 11.23 3.31
C GLN A 44 2.25 9.78 3.66
N THR A 45 2.33 9.43 4.95
CA THR A 45 2.65 8.08 5.39
C THR A 45 1.63 7.05 4.88
N ILE A 46 0.34 7.38 4.89
CA ILE A 46 -0.70 6.51 4.33
C ILE A 46 -0.50 6.33 2.82
N GLY A 47 -0.15 7.38 2.10
CA GLY A 47 0.18 7.30 0.67
C GLY A 47 1.35 6.37 0.41
N ASP A 48 2.47 6.55 1.13
CA ASP A 48 3.66 5.71 0.99
C ASP A 48 3.37 4.23 1.31
N LEU A 49 2.51 3.97 2.31
CA LEU A 49 2.06 2.62 2.66
C LEU A 49 1.18 2.01 1.56
N GLN A 50 0.30 2.80 0.95
CA GLN A 50 -0.53 2.34 -0.18
C GLN A 50 0.35 1.95 -1.38
N GLU A 51 1.32 2.78 -1.74
CA GLU A 51 2.28 2.47 -2.81
C GLU A 51 3.08 1.19 -2.51
N SER A 52 3.53 1.04 -1.26
CA SER A 52 4.25 -0.15 -0.82
C SER A 52 3.38 -1.41 -0.89
N LEU A 53 2.10 -1.32 -0.54
CA LEU A 53 1.14 -2.42 -0.64
C LEU A 53 0.84 -2.78 -2.10
N ASP A 54 0.72 -1.79 -2.99
CA ASP A 54 0.53 -2.02 -4.42
C ASP A 54 1.75 -2.69 -5.04
N TYR A 55 2.95 -2.28 -4.67
CA TYR A 55 4.19 -2.93 -5.07
C TYR A 55 4.27 -4.38 -4.56
N LEU A 56 3.94 -4.61 -3.29
CA LEU A 56 3.91 -5.95 -2.71
C LEU A 56 2.88 -6.83 -3.44
N ARG A 57 1.68 -6.30 -3.70
CA ARG A 57 0.63 -7.01 -4.43
C ARG A 57 1.09 -7.43 -5.82
N LEU A 58 1.81 -6.57 -6.54
CA LEU A 58 2.38 -6.89 -7.84
C LEU A 58 3.46 -7.98 -7.71
N SER A 59 4.36 -7.83 -6.74
CA SER A 59 5.43 -8.80 -6.46
C SER A 59 4.87 -10.19 -6.17
N VAL A 60 3.80 -10.29 -5.37
CA VAL A 60 3.11 -11.56 -5.09
C VAL A 60 2.50 -12.17 -6.35
N LYS A 61 1.89 -11.36 -7.24
CA LYS A 61 1.37 -11.87 -8.51
C LYS A 61 2.47 -12.50 -9.37
N TYR A 62 3.64 -11.87 -9.46
CA TYR A 62 4.77 -12.43 -10.19
C TYR A 62 5.30 -13.72 -9.56
N LEU A 63 5.46 -13.74 -8.23
CA LEU A 63 5.90 -14.95 -7.53
C LEU A 63 4.96 -16.14 -7.76
N VAL A 64 3.64 -15.91 -7.71
CA VAL A 64 2.65 -16.96 -7.98
C VAL A 64 2.69 -17.42 -9.43
N PHE A 65 2.88 -16.48 -10.37
CA PHE A 65 3.01 -16.81 -11.79
C PHE A 65 4.26 -17.66 -12.07
N ASP A 66 5.40 -17.27 -11.52
CA ASP A 66 6.66 -18.00 -11.68
C ASP A 66 6.60 -19.38 -11.01
N LEU A 67 5.93 -19.48 -9.86
CA LEU A 67 5.70 -20.76 -9.18
C LEU A 67 4.88 -21.71 -10.05
N GLU A 68 3.82 -21.22 -10.69
CA GLU A 68 2.99 -22.03 -11.57
C GLU A 68 3.75 -22.44 -12.85
N ALA A 69 4.58 -21.56 -13.41
CA ALA A 69 5.44 -21.89 -14.54
C ALA A 69 6.45 -23.00 -14.20
N THR A 70 7.14 -22.88 -13.06
CA THR A 70 8.11 -23.90 -12.61
C THR A 70 7.44 -25.22 -12.24
N ARG A 71 6.21 -25.19 -11.71
CA ARG A 71 5.42 -26.40 -11.46
C ARG A 71 5.10 -27.14 -12.76
N ARG A 72 4.59 -26.42 -13.77
CA ARG A 72 4.29 -27.02 -15.09
C ARG A 72 5.52 -27.59 -15.77
N GLU A 73 6.65 -26.89 -15.67
CA GLU A 73 7.92 -27.38 -16.18
C GLU A 73 8.36 -28.67 -15.47
N ASN A 74 8.23 -28.74 -14.14
CA ASN A 74 8.55 -29.95 -13.38
C ASN A 74 7.68 -31.14 -13.81
N ASP A 75 6.37 -30.92 -13.94
CA ASP A 75 5.42 -31.95 -14.36
C ASP A 75 5.74 -32.46 -15.78
N TYR A 76 6.06 -31.53 -16.70
CA TYR A 76 6.49 -31.88 -18.06
C TYR A 76 7.77 -32.72 -18.07
N LEU A 77 8.79 -32.31 -17.31
CA LEU A 77 10.06 -33.05 -17.22
C LEU A 77 9.88 -34.45 -16.62
N ARG A 78 9.04 -34.60 -15.59
CA ARG A 78 8.70 -35.92 -15.02
C ARG A 78 8.04 -36.83 -16.06
N SER A 79 7.08 -36.28 -16.82
CA SER A 79 6.40 -37.05 -17.86
C SER A 79 7.36 -37.55 -18.96
N LEU A 80 8.39 -36.76 -19.29
CA LEU A 80 9.42 -37.17 -20.25
C LEU A 80 10.31 -38.29 -19.69
N LEU A 81 10.68 -38.22 -18.41
CA LEU A 81 11.47 -39.25 -17.74
C LEU A 81 10.70 -40.58 -17.64
N GLU A 82 9.42 -40.53 -17.29
CA GLU A 82 8.54 -41.71 -17.23
C GLU A 82 8.41 -42.39 -18.60
N LYS A 83 8.17 -41.62 -19.67
CA LYS A 83 8.13 -42.15 -21.04
C LYS A 83 9.43 -42.85 -21.42
N ARG A 84 10.58 -42.20 -21.19
CA ARG A 84 11.89 -42.77 -21.50
C ARG A 84 12.17 -44.07 -20.75
N ASN A 85 11.78 -44.15 -19.49
CA ASN A 85 11.93 -45.38 -18.71
C ASN A 85 11.04 -46.50 -19.27
N SER A 86 9.78 -46.21 -19.60
CA SER A 86 8.87 -47.21 -20.19
C SER A 86 9.32 -47.71 -21.56
N GLU A 87 9.93 -46.85 -22.39
CA GLU A 87 10.51 -47.23 -23.68
C GLU A 87 11.76 -48.11 -23.51
N SER A 88 12.50 -47.95 -22.41
CA SER A 88 13.71 -48.76 -22.14
C SER A 88 13.38 -50.15 -21.61
N GLU A 89 12.30 -50.29 -20.82
CA GLU A 89 11.83 -51.58 -20.27
C GLU A 89 11.08 -52.44 -21.32
N GLY A 90 10.52 -51.83 -22.37
CA GLY A 90 9.84 -52.54 -23.45
C GLY A 90 10.75 -53.06 -24.57
N SER A 91 12.07 -52.86 -24.45
CA SER A 91 13.09 -53.24 -25.43
C SER A 91 14.00 -54.40 -25.01
N ASP A 92 13.72 -55.04 -23.88
CA ASP A 92 14.30 -56.32 -23.41
C ASP A 92 13.25 -57.45 -23.49
#